data_AF-A0A2U2RUH2-F1
#
_entry.id   AF-A0A2U2RUH2-F1
#
_cell.length_a   1.000
_cell.length_b   1.000
_cell.length_c   1.000
_cell.angle_alpha   90.00
_cell.angle_beta   90.00
_cell.angle_gamma   90.00
#
_symmetry.space_group_name_H-M   'P 1'
#
loop_
_entity.id
_entity.type
_entity.pdbx_description
1 polymer ?
#
loop_
_entity_poly.entity_id
_entity_poly.type
_entity_poly.pdbx_seq_one_letter_code
_entity_poly.pdbx_strand_id
1 'polypeptide(L)'
;MWETWDYGLVEGDDLTVAIILGRPVARITWLPSVGHPLLRSTCGSAGIMPDGQYLAMHMCHLARISVKPFKPPTRERPPGKPWGGPKLSKQEIAEFKRIWNMPYSRLKHEKTPTNKVGQGDEIQALF
;
A
#
# COMPACT_ATOMS: atom_id res chain seq x y z
N MET A 1 17.87 -4.02 -10.94
CA MET A 1 18.30 -2.61 -10.87
C MET A 1 17.62 -2.04 -9.63
N TRP A 2 18.37 -1.49 -8.68
CA TRP A 2 17.79 -0.93 -7.45
C TRP A 2 17.26 0.47 -7.75
N GLU A 3 16.01 0.75 -7.38
CA GLU A 3 15.45 2.10 -7.46
C GLU A 3 16.11 2.99 -6.41
N THR A 4 16.62 4.15 -6.83
CA THR A 4 17.29 5.11 -5.94
C THR A 4 16.41 6.35 -5.83
N TRP A 5 16.24 6.87 -4.62
CA TRP A 5 15.34 7.99 -4.33
C TRP A 5 16.13 9.19 -3.81
N ASP A 6 15.74 10.40 -4.20
CA ASP A 6 16.30 11.62 -3.62
C ASP A 6 15.85 11.78 -2.16
N TYR A 7 16.71 12.30 -1.29
CA TYR A 7 16.40 12.45 0.14
C TYR A 7 15.43 13.61 0.46
N GLY A 8 15.06 14.39 -0.54
CA GLY A 8 14.17 15.55 -0.41
C GLY A 8 12.71 15.12 -0.29
N LEU A 9 12.07 15.57 0.78
CA LEU A 9 10.64 15.38 0.98
C LEU A 9 9.84 16.21 -0.04
N VAL A 10 9.03 15.54 -0.84
CA VAL A 10 8.14 16.17 -1.82
C VAL A 10 6.72 16.19 -1.25
N GLU A 11 6.19 17.39 -1.02
CA GLU A 11 4.84 17.66 -0.52
C GLU A 11 4.36 19.04 -1.01
N GLY A 12 3.05 19.28 -1.05
CA GLY A 12 2.49 20.57 -1.48
C GLY A 12 2.96 21.00 -2.88
N ASP A 13 3.55 22.19 -2.99
CA ASP A 13 3.99 22.76 -4.27
C ASP A 13 5.10 21.91 -4.94
N ASP A 14 5.99 21.29 -4.14
CA ASP A 14 7.05 20.41 -4.66
C ASP A 14 6.46 19.22 -5.42
N LEU A 15 5.29 18.73 -4.98
CA LEU A 15 4.60 17.63 -5.65
C LEU A 15 4.06 18.05 -7.03
N THR A 16 3.58 19.28 -7.15
CA THR A 16 3.16 19.85 -8.43
C THR A 16 4.35 19.95 -9.39
N VAL A 17 5.51 20.40 -8.89
CA VAL A 17 6.76 20.42 -9.66
C VAL A 17 7.15 19.01 -10.11
N ALA A 18 7.04 18.01 -9.24
CA ALA A 18 7.32 16.61 -9.58
C ALA A 18 6.43 16.11 -10.72
N ILE A 19 5.13 16.42 -10.67
CA ILE A 19 4.17 16.02 -11.69
C ILE A 19 4.48 16.70 -13.03
N ILE A 20 4.72 18.02 -13.03
CA ILE A 20 5.04 18.79 -14.25
C ILE A 20 6.31 18.27 -14.91
N LEU A 21 7.34 17.95 -14.11
CA LEU A 21 8.60 17.42 -14.61
C LEU A 21 8.52 15.93 -14.98
N GLY A 22 7.37 15.27 -14.81
CA GLY A 22 7.20 13.84 -15.09
C GLY A 22 8.09 12.95 -14.21
N ARG A 23 8.46 13.42 -13.01
CA ARG A 23 9.31 12.70 -12.08
C ARG A 23 8.51 11.58 -11.42
N PRO A 24 8.95 10.30 -11.50
CA PRO A 24 8.33 9.23 -10.74
C PRO A 24 8.43 9.51 -9.24
N VAL A 25 7.35 9.27 -8.51
CA VAL A 25 7.26 9.47 -7.07
C VAL A 25 6.86 8.20 -6.34
N ALA A 26 7.33 8.03 -5.10
CA ALA A 26 6.86 7.01 -4.19
C ALA A 26 6.34 7.66 -2.92
N ARG A 27 5.17 7.23 -2.47
CA ARG A 27 4.54 7.74 -1.26
C ARG A 27 5.20 7.16 -0.03
N ILE A 28 5.58 8.03 0.90
CA ILE A 28 5.99 7.66 2.24
C ILE A 28 4.73 7.33 3.04
N THR A 29 4.61 6.08 3.47
CA THR A 29 3.51 5.61 4.31
C THR A 29 4.07 5.12 5.63
N TRP A 30 3.61 5.71 6.74
CA TRP A 30 3.93 5.21 8.06
C TRP A 30 2.93 4.12 8.47
N LEU A 31 3.39 2.87 8.56
CA LEU A 31 2.60 1.80 9.15
C LEU A 31 2.97 1.67 10.64
N PRO A 32 2.04 1.98 11.57
CA PRO A 32 2.31 1.86 12.99
C PRO A 32 2.79 0.47 13.44
N SER A 33 2.32 -0.59 12.78
CA SER A 33 2.69 -1.97 13.08
C SER A 33 4.14 -2.32 12.74
N VAL A 34 4.79 -1.53 11.87
CA VAL A 34 6.11 -1.82 11.30
C VAL A 34 7.20 -0.96 11.95
N GLY A 35 6.83 0.17 12.56
CA GLY A 35 7.75 1.04 13.30
C GLY A 35 8.73 1.83 12.43
N HIS A 36 8.66 1.70 11.11
CA HIS A 36 9.48 2.44 10.14
C HIS A 36 8.65 2.83 8.90
N PRO A 37 9.08 3.84 8.12
CA PRO A 37 8.34 4.29 6.95
C PRO A 37 8.51 3.28 5.82
N LEU A 38 7.45 3.08 5.05
CA LEU A 38 7.47 2.28 3.82
C LEU A 38 7.26 3.18 2.61
N LEU A 39 7.97 2.87 1.53
CA LEU A 39 7.73 3.47 0.23
C LEU A 39 6.67 2.66 -0.51
N ARG A 40 5.58 3.32 -0.87
CA ARG A 40 4.50 2.75 -1.66
C ARG A 40 4.52 3.39 -3.05
N SER A 41 4.57 2.55 -4.07
CA SER A 41 4.44 3.03 -5.45
C SER A 41 3.11 3.76 -5.62
N THR A 42 3.17 4.96 -6.21
CA THR A 42 1.97 5.64 -6.70
C THR A 42 1.66 5.05 -8.07
N CYS A 43 0.50 4.40 -8.23
CA CYS A 43 0.06 3.87 -9.52
C CYS A 43 -0.26 5.03 -10.51
N GLY A 44 0.78 5.72 -10.98
CA GLY A 44 0.65 7.00 -11.67
C GLY A 44 -0.03 8.07 -10.81
N SER A 45 -0.75 8.97 -11.48
CA SER A 45 -1.49 10.08 -10.85
C SER A 45 -2.64 9.63 -9.95
N ALA A 46 -3.25 8.46 -10.23
CA ALA A 46 -4.36 7.93 -9.43
C ALA A 46 -3.96 7.59 -7.97
N GLY A 47 -2.67 7.35 -7.73
CA GLY A 47 -2.13 7.09 -6.39
C GLY A 47 -1.68 8.34 -5.62
N ILE A 48 -1.75 9.52 -6.25
CA ILE A 48 -1.26 10.77 -5.65
C ILE A 48 -2.38 11.42 -4.84
N MET A 49 -2.13 11.54 -3.53
CA MET A 49 -2.92 12.33 -2.61
C MET A 49 -2.28 13.71 -2.37
N PRO A 50 -3.06 14.81 -2.37
CA PRO A 50 -2.53 16.17 -2.17
C PRO A 50 -1.86 16.40 -0.81
N ASP A 51 -2.30 15.69 0.22
CA ASP A 51 -1.77 15.72 1.59
C ASP A 51 -0.67 14.68 1.83
N GLY A 52 -0.24 13.98 0.78
CA GLY A 52 0.76 12.94 0.86
C GLY A 52 2.18 13.49 0.94
N GLN A 53 3.06 12.67 1.51
CA GLN A 53 4.50 12.86 1.50
C GLN A 53 5.15 11.88 0.54
N TYR A 54 6.08 12.36 -0.27
CA TYR A 54 6.68 11.57 -1.34
C TYR A 54 8.20 11.71 -1.37
N LEU A 55 8.85 10.73 -1.99
CA LEU A 55 10.20 10.87 -2.52
C LEU A 55 10.14 10.86 -4.04
N ALA A 56 11.00 11.66 -4.67
CA ALA A 56 11.19 11.62 -6.12
C ALA A 56 12.30 10.63 -6.47
N MET A 57 12.11 9.89 -7.57
CA MET A 57 13.14 8.99 -8.09
C MET A 57 14.38 9.80 -8.45
N HIS A 58 15.54 9.32 -8.01
CA HIS A 58 16.83 9.93 -8.33
C HIS A 58 17.13 9.79 -9.84
N MET A 59 17.58 10.87 -10.45
CA MET A 59 18.02 10.88 -11.86
C MET A 59 19.26 11.76 -11.95
N CYS A 60 20.41 11.17 -12.31
CA CYS A 60 21.75 11.76 -12.18
C CYS A 60 21.95 13.12 -12.88
N HIS A 61 21.07 13.50 -13.82
CA HIS A 61 21.18 14.74 -14.60
C HIS A 61 20.12 15.77 -14.28
N LEU A 62 19.24 15.48 -13.32
CA LEU A 62 18.16 16.38 -12.95
C LEU A 62 18.35 16.83 -11.51
N ALA A 63 18.15 18.12 -11.27
CA ALA A 63 18.18 18.67 -9.92
C ALA A 63 17.12 18.00 -9.04
N ARG A 64 17.46 17.82 -7.77
CA ARG A 64 16.52 17.36 -6.74
C ARG A 64 15.37 18.36 -6.65
N ILE A 65 14.16 17.85 -6.49
CA ILE A 65 12.96 18.70 -6.39
C ILE A 65 12.95 19.46 -5.08
N SER A 66 13.22 18.74 -3.98
CA SER A 66 13.30 19.31 -2.65
C SER A 66 14.63 18.97 -2.00
N VAL A 67 15.04 19.82 -1.07
CA VAL A 67 16.15 19.54 -0.13
C VAL A 67 15.63 19.43 1.30
N LYS A 68 14.31 19.56 1.49
CA LYS A 68 13.66 19.47 2.79
C LYS A 68 13.87 18.07 3.37
N PRO A 69 14.45 17.92 4.57
CA PRO A 69 14.63 16.62 5.16
C PRO A 69 13.28 16.05 5.62
N PHE A 70 13.11 14.74 5.44
CA PHE A 70 12.01 14.02 6.09
C PHE A 70 12.22 14.00 7.60
N LYS A 71 11.20 14.40 8.37
CA LYS A 71 11.20 14.32 9.83
C LYS A 71 10.27 13.19 10.25
N PRO A 72 10.78 12.11 10.86
CA PRO A 72 9.90 11.06 11.37
C PRO A 72 8.98 11.63 12.48
N PRO A 73 7.77 11.08 12.65
CA PRO A 73 6.87 11.50 13.71
C PRO A 73 7.56 11.41 15.09
N THR A 74 7.50 12.48 15.89
CA THR A 74 8.18 12.57 17.20
C THR A 74 7.63 11.59 18.23
N ARG A 75 6.38 11.14 18.06
CA ARG A 75 5.74 10.17 18.92
C ARG A 75 5.61 8.87 18.15
N GLU A 76 6.15 7.78 18.70
CA GLU A 76 5.74 6.44 18.31
C GLU A 76 4.23 6.38 18.47
N ARG A 77 3.51 6.41 17.34
CA ARG A 77 2.10 6.08 17.37
C ARG A 77 2.07 4.62 17.80
N PRO A 78 1.34 4.27 18.87
CA PRO A 78 1.23 2.87 19.27
C PRO A 78 0.87 2.08 18.02
N PRO A 79 1.45 0.89 17.81
CA PRO A 79 1.09 0.07 16.67
C PRO A 79 -0.42 0.03 16.62
N GLY A 80 -0.98 0.66 15.58
CA GLY A 80 -2.39 0.63 15.29
C GLY A 80 -2.83 -0.81 15.38
N LYS A 81 -4.08 -1.03 15.84
CA LYS A 81 -4.62 -2.38 16.03
C LYS A 81 -4.11 -3.28 14.90
N PRO A 82 -3.45 -4.41 15.21
CA PRO A 82 -3.03 -5.36 14.19
C PRO A 82 -4.19 -5.53 13.24
N TRP A 83 -3.93 -5.51 11.93
CA TRP A 83 -5.00 -5.60 10.93
C TRP A 83 -5.96 -6.72 11.33
N GLY A 84 -7.13 -6.33 11.83
CA GLY A 84 -8.14 -7.23 12.37
C GLY A 84 -8.97 -7.82 11.26
N GLY A 85 -8.37 -8.01 10.09
CA GLY A 85 -9.03 -8.54 8.93
C GLY A 85 -9.63 -9.91 9.22
N PRO A 86 -10.45 -10.43 8.29
CA PRO A 86 -11.16 -11.67 8.50
C PRO A 86 -10.21 -12.77 8.99
N LYS A 87 -10.53 -13.39 10.12
CA LYS A 87 -9.82 -14.59 10.59
C LYS A 87 -10.18 -15.71 9.63
N LEU A 88 -9.34 -15.93 8.61
CA LEU A 88 -9.50 -17.03 7.68
C LEU A 88 -9.44 -18.36 8.44
N SER A 89 -10.46 -19.16 8.26
CA SER A 89 -10.52 -20.54 8.74
C SER A 89 -9.42 -21.38 8.09
N LYS A 90 -9.06 -22.50 8.72
CA LYS A 90 -8.10 -23.46 8.13
C LYS A 90 -8.55 -23.95 6.74
N GLN A 91 -9.87 -23.99 6.51
CA GLN A 91 -10.46 -24.39 5.23
C GLN A 91 -10.23 -23.33 4.16
N GLU A 92 -10.52 -22.06 4.45
CA GLU A 92 -10.27 -20.95 3.52
C GLU A 92 -8.78 -20.82 3.18
N ILE A 93 -7.89 -21.02 4.16
CA ILE A 93 -6.44 -21.01 3.92
C ILE A 93 -6.03 -22.17 3.01
N ALA A 94 -6.60 -23.36 3.19
CA ALA A 94 -6.31 -24.52 2.35
C ALA A 94 -6.83 -24.34 0.92
N GLU A 95 -8.03 -23.78 0.77
CA GLU A 95 -8.62 -23.46 -0.52
C GLU A 95 -7.82 -22.38 -1.25
N PHE A 96 -7.45 -21.31 -0.56
CA PHE A 96 -6.57 -20.29 -1.11
C PHE A 96 -5.25 -20.89 -1.61
N LYS A 97 -4.59 -21.75 -0.80
CA LYS A 97 -3.34 -22.42 -1.21
C LYS A 97 -3.53 -23.32 -2.43
N ARG A 98 -4.66 -24.04 -2.52
CA ARG A 98 -5.00 -24.86 -3.69
C ARG A 98 -5.13 -24.01 -4.94
N ILE A 99 -5.90 -22.92 -4.87
CA ILE A 99 -6.12 -21.98 -5.98
C ILE A 99 -4.80 -21.33 -6.40
N TRP A 100 -4.01 -20.88 -5.43
CA TRP A 100 -2.74 -20.20 -5.67
C TRP A 100 -1.71 -21.08 -6.38
N ASN A 101 -1.66 -22.36 -6.03
CA ASN A 101 -0.74 -23.32 -6.65
C ASN A 101 -1.30 -23.96 -7.94
N MET A 102 -2.53 -23.63 -8.35
CA MET A 102 -3.14 -24.20 -9.54
C MET A 102 -2.68 -23.48 -10.81
N PRO A 103 -2.33 -24.20 -11.89
CA PRO A 103 -2.06 -23.59 -13.19
C PRO A 103 -3.28 -22.80 -13.71
N TYR A 104 -3.05 -21.58 -14.19
CA TYR A 104 -4.09 -20.67 -14.67
C TYR A 104 -5.01 -21.26 -15.76
N SER A 105 -4.50 -22.19 -16.57
CA SER A 105 -5.30 -22.93 -17.56
C SER A 105 -6.43 -23.76 -16.94
N ARG A 106 -6.21 -24.33 -15.75
CA ARG A 106 -7.23 -25.13 -15.03
C ARG A 106 -8.24 -24.27 -14.27
N LEU A 107 -7.83 -23.08 -13.82
CA LEU A 107 -8.70 -22.13 -13.11
C LEU A 107 -9.94 -21.74 -13.90
N LYS A 108 -9.85 -21.65 -15.24
CA LYS A 108 -10.99 -21.31 -16.11
C LYS A 108 -12.05 -22.42 -16.21
N HIS A 109 -11.70 -23.65 -15.87
CA HIS A 109 -12.53 -24.83 -16.08
C HIS A 109 -13.15 -25.35 -14.77
N GLU A 110 -12.67 -24.88 -13.61
CA GLU A 110 -13.29 -25.14 -12.32
C GLU A 110 -14.49 -24.20 -12.10
N LYS A 111 -15.67 -24.79 -11.86
CA LYS A 111 -16.83 -24.05 -11.36
C LYS A 111 -16.60 -23.74 -9.89
N THR A 112 -16.86 -22.50 -9.48
CA THR A 112 -16.83 -22.07 -8.08
C THR A 112 -17.69 -23.03 -7.23
N PRO A 113 -17.16 -23.62 -6.15
CA PRO A 113 -17.97 -24.51 -5.31
C PRO A 113 -19.07 -23.70 -4.60
N THR A 114 -20.31 -24.15 -4.71
CA THR A 114 -21.52 -23.51 -4.15
C THR A 114 -21.65 -23.67 -2.62
N ASN A 115 -20.57 -23.84 -1.88
CA ASN A 115 -20.63 -24.02 -0.43
C ASN A 115 -20.31 -22.72 0.32
N LYS A 116 -21.39 -21.99 0.60
CA LYS A 116 -21.59 -21.08 1.74
C LYS A 116 -20.44 -20.12 2.07
N VAL A 117 -20.22 -19.14 1.20
CA VAL A 117 -19.63 -17.87 1.63
C VAL A 117 -20.79 -16.95 2.02
N GLY A 118 -20.96 -16.74 3.33
CA GLY A 118 -21.94 -15.80 3.89
C GLY A 118 -23.03 -16.44 4.75
N GLN A 119 -22.66 -16.97 5.92
CA GLN A 119 -23.59 -17.05 7.05
C GLN A 119 -22.92 -16.31 8.21
N GLY A 120 -22.91 -14.98 8.09
CA GLY A 120 -22.66 -14.10 9.23
C GLY A 120 -23.93 -14.10 10.06
N ASP A 121 -23.79 -14.43 11.34
CA ASP A 121 -24.87 -14.54 12.31
C ASP A 121 -25.76 -13.29 12.32
N GLU A 122 -27.05 -13.55 12.52
CA GLU A 122 -28.13 -12.58 12.66
C GLU A 122 -27.74 -11.44 13.61
N ILE A 123 -28.00 -10.21 13.16
CA ILE A 123 -28.03 -9.03 14.03
C ILE A 123 -29.16 -9.27 15.05
N GLN A 124 -28.81 -9.63 16.29
CA GLN A 124 -29.72 -9.49 17.41
C GLN A 124 -29.88 -8.00 17.69
N ALA A 125 -31.01 -7.44 17.24
CA ALA A 125 -31.52 -6.17 17.71
C ALA A 125 -31.86 -6.30 19.21
N LEU A 126 -31.19 -5.50 20.04
CA LEU A 126 -31.62 -5.21 21.40
C LEU A 126 -32.03 -3.74 21.43
N PHE A 127 -33.34 -3.53 21.51
CA PHE A 127 -33.96 -2.32 22.05
C PHE A 127 -33.71 -2.24 23.56
#